data_AF-B8L2H1-F1
#
_entry.id   AF-B8L2H1-F1
#
_cell.length_a   1.000
_cell.length_b   1.000
_cell.length_c   1.000
_cell.angle_alpha   90.00
_cell.angle_beta   90.00
_cell.angle_gamma   90.00
#
_symmetry.space_group_name_H-M   'P 1'
#
loop_
_entity.id
_entity.type
_entity.pdbx_description
1 polymer ?
#
loop_
_entity_poly.entity_id
_entity_poly.type
_entity_poly.pdbx_seq_one_letter_code
_entity_poly.pdbx_strand_id
1 'polypeptide(L)' 'MGNAFDRATRGHVIDYIDFHLHGWHWPAFNIADMAIVGGAIALVAQSFMSVENPAATKESQ' A
#
# COMPACT_ATOMS: atom_id res chain seq x y z
N MET A 1 -3.01 -5.22 8.37
CA MET A 1 -3.04 -5.86 9.71
C MET A 1 -2.16 -5.16 10.75
N GLY A 2 -0.92 -4.73 10.43
CA GLY A 2 0.00 -4.11 11.41
C GLY A 2 -0.61 -2.95 12.22
N ASN A 3 -1.02 -1.88 11.56
CA ASN A 3 -1.66 -0.72 12.22
C ASN A 3 -2.91 -1.03 13.05
N ALA A 4 -3.64 -2.10 12.73
CA ALA A 4 -4.82 -2.51 13.50
C ALA A 4 -4.40 -3.28 14.77
N PHE A 5 -3.38 -4.13 14.66
CA PHE A 5 -2.81 -4.85 15.79
C PHE A 5 -2.16 -3.90 16.80
N ASP A 6 -1.45 -2.86 16.33
CA ASP A 6 -0.86 -1.86 17.22
C ASP A 6 -1.92 -1.10 18.00
N ARG A 7 -3.00 -0.68 17.33
CA ARG A 7 -4.14 -0.06 18.02
C ARG A 7 -4.80 -0.98 19.04
N ALA A 8 -4.94 -2.26 18.72
CA ALA A 8 -5.56 -3.23 19.62
C ALA A 8 -4.71 -3.53 20.86
N THR A 9 -3.38 -3.53 20.73
CA THR A 9 -2.46 -3.91 21.82
C THR A 9 -1.90 -2.72 22.59
N ARG A 10 -1.69 -1.59 21.92
CA ARG A 10 -1.00 -0.40 22.47
C ARG A 10 -1.89 0.84 22.51
N GLY A 11 -3.08 0.81 21.90
CA GLY A 11 -4.00 1.95 21.81
C GLY A 11 -3.56 3.03 20.80
N HIS A 12 -2.41 2.89 20.16
CA HIS A 12 -1.89 3.82 19.15
C HIS A 12 -1.03 3.08 18.13
N VAL A 13 -0.73 3.72 17.01
CA VAL A 13 0.19 3.23 15.99
C VAL A 13 1.56 3.82 16.23
N ILE A 14 2.60 3.02 16.00
CA ILE A 14 3.98 3.48 16.09
C ILE A 14 4.48 3.79 14.68
N ASP A 15 4.69 5.08 14.42
CA ASP A 15 5.32 5.56 13.21
C ASP A 15 6.81 5.81 13.48
N TYR A 16 7.68 5.20 12.68
CA TYR A 16 9.13 5.22 12.92
C TYR A 16 9.94 5.64 11.70
N ILE A 17 9.30 5.88 10.56
CA ILE A 17 9.94 6.43 9.37
C ILE A 17 9.51 7.89 9.25
N ASP A 18 10.44 8.82 9.47
CA ASP A 18 10.26 10.26 9.29
C ASP A 18 11.14 10.74 8.13
N PHE A 19 10.55 11.43 7.17
CA PHE A 19 11.29 12.06 6.08
C PHE A 19 11.23 13.57 6.22
N HIS A 20 12.39 14.20 6.13
CA HIS A 20 12.48 15.65 6.23
C HIS A 20 13.43 16.21 5.18
N LEU A 21 13.07 17.37 4.61
CA LEU A 21 13.87 18.07 3.62
C LEU A 21 13.75 19.59 3.83
N HIS A 22 14.88 20.28 3.97
CA HIS A 22 14.95 21.74 4.07
C HIS A 22 14.05 22.37 5.16
N GLY A 23 13.90 21.67 6.30
CA GLY A 23 13.06 22.11 7.42
C GLY A 23 11.57 21.75 7.27
N TRP A 24 11.18 21.14 6.16
CA TRP A 24 9.86 20.56 6.00
C TRP A 24 9.87 19.08 6.39
N HIS A 25 8.86 18.66 7.15
CA HIS A 25 8.66 17.26 7.55
C HIS A 25 7.48 16.68 6.77
N TRP A 26 7.75 15.59 6.08
CA TRP A 26 6.71 14.70 5.60
C TRP A 26 6.08 13.99 6.82
N PRO A 27 4.77 13.72 6.84
CA PRO A 27 4.15 12.97 7.93
C PRO A 27 4.87 11.63 8.16
N ALA A 28 5.26 11.36 9.40
CA ALA A 28 5.88 10.08 9.75
C ALA A 28 4.93 8.92 9.41
N PHE A 29 5.49 7.78 9.00
CA PHE A 29 4.74 6.59 8.60
C PHE A 29 5.48 5.31 9.00
N ASN A 30 4.86 4.17 8.75
CA ASN A 30 5.44 2.86 9.06
C ASN A 30 5.34 1.87 7.88
N ILE A 31 5.88 0.66 8.05
CA ILE A 31 5.89 -0.37 7.00
C ILE A 31 4.46 -0.84 6.64
N ALA A 32 3.51 -0.83 7.57
CA ALA A 32 2.14 -1.19 7.26
C ALA A 32 1.51 -0.18 6.29
N ASP A 33 1.82 1.11 6.42
CA ASP A 33 1.39 2.13 5.46
C ASP A 33 2.02 1.90 4.09
N MET A 34 3.32 1.60 4.04
CA MET A 34 4.02 1.29 2.78
C MET A 34 3.40 0.07 2.07
N ALA A 35 3.04 -0.97 2.83
CA ALA A 35 2.40 -2.16 2.27
C ALA A 35 0.99 -1.86 1.72
N ILE A 36 0.23 -1.00 2.40
CA ILE A 36 -1.10 -0.58 1.94
C ILE A 36 -0.97 0.26 0.67
N VAL A 37 -0.09 1.26 0.65
CA VAL A 37 0.14 2.12 -0.53
C VAL A 37 0.67 1.29 -1.69
N GLY A 38 1.65 0.42 -1.47
CA GLY A 38 2.18 -0.48 -2.50
C GLY A 38 1.12 -1.43 -3.06
N GLY A 39 0.29 -2.03 -2.19
CA GLY A 39 -0.83 -2.87 -2.61
C GLY A 39 -1.88 -2.10 -3.41
N ALA A 40 -2.22 -0.88 -2.99
CA ALA A 40 -3.14 -0.01 -3.72
C ALA A 40 -2.59 0.36 -5.11
N ILE A 41 -1.29 0.73 -5.19
CA ILE A 41 -0.61 0.99 -6.47
C ILE A 41 -0.66 -0.26 -7.36
N ALA A 42 -0.38 -1.44 -6.81
CA ALA A 42 -0.41 -2.69 -7.57
C ALA A 42 -1.82 -3.01 -8.10
N LEU A 43 -2.87 -2.82 -7.29
CA LEU A 43 -4.26 -3.01 -7.72
C LEU A 43 -4.66 -2.03 -8.83
N VAL A 44 -4.28 -0.76 -8.68
CA VAL A 44 -4.52 0.27 -9.70
C VAL A 44 -3.77 -0.06 -10.99
N ALA A 45 -2.49 -0.41 -10.90
CA ALA A 45 -1.69 -0.83 -12.04
C ALA A 45 -2.27 -2.06 -12.74
N GLN A 46 -2.70 -3.07 -11.97
CA GLN A 46 -3.39 -4.25 -12.51
C GLN A 46 -4.69 -3.88 -13.21
N SER A 47 -5.46 -2.91 -12.68
CA SER A 47 -6.67 -2.44 -13.33
C SER A 47 -6.38 -1.80 -14.69
N PHE A 48 -5.30 -1.03 -14.83
CA PHE A 48 -4.91 -0.44 -16.12
C PHE A 48 -4.35 -1.48 -17.09
N MET A 49 -3.55 -2.45 -16.63
CA MET A 49 -2.99 -3.50 -17.48
C MET A 49 -4.04 -4.56 -17.89
N SER A 50 -5.04 -4.84 -17.05
CA SER A 50 -6.13 -5.77 -17.38
C SER A 50 -7.08 -5.22 -18.45
N VAL A 51 -7.14 -3.90 -18.63
CA VAL A 51 -7.88 -3.26 -19.74
C VAL A 51 -7.28 -3.62 -21.10
N GLU A 52 -5.99 -3.99 -21.16
CA GLU A 52 -5.30 -4.36 -22.40
C GLU A 52 -5.28 -5.87 -22.71
N ASN A 53 -5.85 -6.74 -21.86
CA ASN A 53 -5.92 -8.17 -22.16
C ASN A 53 -7.36 -8.72 -22.32
N PRO A 54 -7.98 -8.55 -23.49
CA PRO A 54 -9.14 -9.34 -23.91
C PRO A 54 -8.80 -10.75 -24.44
N ALA A 55 -7.55 -11.24 -24.32
CA ALA A 55 -7.06 -12.36 -25.12
C ALA A 55 -6.24 -13.41 -24.34
N ALA A 56 -6.60 -13.70 -23.09
CA ALA A 56 -6.19 -14.94 -22.42
C ALA A 56 -7.39 -15.88 -22.25
N THR A 57 -7.70 -16.57 -23.33
CA THR A 57 -7.92 -18.03 -23.30
C THR A 57 -9.07 -18.54 -22.44
N LYS A 58 -10.27 -18.50 -23.03
CA LYS A 58 -11.11 -19.70 -23.09
C LYS A 58 -11.59 -19.93 -24.53
N GLU A 59 -10.64 -20.29 -25.39
CA GLU A 59 -10.89 -21.30 -26.42
C GLU A 59 -10.01 -22.50 -26.06
N SER A 60 -10.59 -23.45 -25.33
CA SER A 60 -10.32 -24.88 -25.45
C SER A 60 -11.27 -25.59 -24.48
N GLN A 61 -12.37 -26.12 -25.06
CA GLN A 61 -13.47 -26.93 -24.51
C GLN A 61 -14.68 -26.20 -23.94
#